data_AF-A0A504YT44-F1
#
_entry.id   AF-A0A504YT44-F1
#
_cell.length_a   1.000
_cell.length_b   1.000
_cell.length_c   1.000
_cell.angle_alpha   90.00
_cell.angle_beta   90.00
_cell.angle_gamma   90.00
#
_symmetry.space_group_name_H-M   'P 1'
#
loop_
_entity.id
_entity.type
_entity.pdbx_description
1 polymer ?
#
loop_
_entity_poly.entity_id
_entity_poly.type
_entity_poly.pdbx_seq_one_letter_code
_entity_poly.pdbx_strand_id
1 'polypeptide(L)'
;MREVIVIGIGQAGTQLSSAIWELLCLEHAINSDGYLFTSSLDSAKFGNDETFFHHTQNGKRVPHAVIVDLEPTVIGEMKQTILIM
;
A
#
# COMPACT_ATOMS: atom_id res chain seq x y z
N MET A 1 -13.94 8.87 -9.99
CA MET A 1 -12.92 8.02 -9.34
C MET A 1 -13.65 6.97 -8.52
N ARG A 2 -13.18 5.72 -8.51
CA ARG A 2 -13.71 4.65 -7.65
C ARG A 2 -12.58 4.23 -6.73
N GLU A 3 -12.82 4.23 -5.44
CA GLU A 3 -11.85 3.82 -4.42
C GLU A 3 -12.17 2.42 -3.94
N VAL A 4 -11.13 1.64 -3.65
CA VAL A 4 -11.24 0.28 -3.11
C VAL A 4 -10.43 0.19 -1.83
N ILE A 5 -11.06 -0.33 -0.78
CA ILE A 5 -10.38 -0.66 0.48
C ILE A 5 -10.12 -2.16 0.51
N VAL A 6 -8.86 -2.55 0.73
CA VAL A 6 -8.44 -3.94 0.89
C VAL A 6 -8.41 -4.28 2.38
N ILE A 7 -9.14 -5.33 2.76
CA ILE A 7 -9.17 -5.82 4.14
C ILE A 7 -8.52 -7.20 4.21
N GLY A 8 -7.36 -7.29 4.85
CA GLY A 8 -6.67 -8.55 5.14
C GLY A 8 -7.00 -9.02 6.57
N ILE A 9 -7.43 -10.28 6.72
CA ILE A 9 -7.80 -10.84 8.04
C ILE A 9 -7.04 -12.13 8.31
N GLY A 10 -6.45 -12.22 9.51
CA GLY A 10 -5.66 -13.35 10.00
C GLY A 10 -4.34 -13.53 9.27
N GLN A 11 -3.54 -14.49 9.73
CA GLN A 11 -2.17 -14.73 9.24
C GLN A 11 -2.07 -14.85 7.72
N ALA A 12 -2.96 -15.60 7.07
CA ALA A 12 -2.98 -15.73 5.62
C ALA A 12 -3.30 -14.40 4.91
N GLY A 13 -4.27 -13.65 5.44
CA GLY A 13 -4.64 -12.34 4.91
C GLY A 13 -3.51 -11.32 5.05
N THR A 14 -2.81 -11.32 6.18
CA THR A 14 -1.64 -10.46 6.44
C THR A 14 -0.52 -10.72 5.43
N GLN A 15 -0.12 -11.99 5.25
CA GLN A 15 0.96 -12.34 4.32
C GLN A 15 0.60 -12.05 2.86
N LEU A 16 -0.64 -12.38 2.46
CA LEU A 16 -1.10 -12.08 1.11
C LEU A 16 -1.15 -10.56 0.86
N SER A 17 -1.62 -9.80 1.84
CA SER A 17 -1.65 -8.34 1.74
C SER A 17 -0.24 -7.77 1.56
N SER A 18 0.75 -8.29 2.28
CA SER A 18 2.16 -7.89 2.10
C SER A 18 2.60 -7.99 0.64
N ALA A 19 2.38 -9.17 0.03
CA ALA A 19 2.77 -9.43 -1.36
C ALA A 19 1.99 -8.56 -2.36
N ILE A 20 0.68 -8.37 -2.14
CA ILE A 20 -0.16 -7.52 -2.99
C ILE A 20 0.34 -6.08 -2.96
N TRP A 21 0.61 -5.53 -1.78
CA TRP A 21 1.04 -4.14 -1.63
C TRP A 21 2.46 -3.92 -2.14
N GLU A 22 3.36 -4.89 -1.99
CA GLU A 22 4.68 -4.85 -2.63
C GLU A 22 4.55 -4.75 -4.16
N LEU A 23 3.71 -5.61 -4.76
CA LEU A 23 3.49 -5.59 -6.20
C LEU A 23 2.85 -4.28 -6.68
N LEU A 24 1.81 -3.80 -6.00
CA LEU A 24 1.14 -2.53 -6.35
C LEU A 24 2.10 -1.34 -6.26
N CYS A 25 2.97 -1.31 -5.26
CA CYS A 25 4.00 -0.28 -5.14
C CYS A 25 4.98 -0.35 -6.31
N LEU A 26 5.43 -1.54 -6.71
CA LEU A 26 6.33 -1.72 -7.86
C LEU A 26 5.67 -1.27 -9.17
N GLU A 27 4.42 -1.65 -9.41
CA GLU A 27 3.67 -1.28 -10.62
C GLU A 27 3.51 0.24 -10.77
N HIS A 28 3.34 0.94 -9.64
CA HIS A 28 3.13 2.39 -9.62
C HIS A 28 4.41 3.19 -9.32
N ALA A 29 5.57 2.55 -9.32
CA ALA A 29 6.87 3.14 -8.99
C ALA A 29 6.89 3.87 -7.62
N ILE A 30 6.18 3.32 -6.63
CA ILE A 30 6.13 3.78 -5.25
C ILE A 30 7.19 3.02 -4.43
N ASN A 31 8.05 3.76 -3.75
CA ASN A 31 9.03 3.25 -2.82
C ASN A 31 8.37 2.75 -1.53
N SER A 32 9.11 1.97 -0.74
CA SER A 32 8.64 1.48 0.57
C SER A 32 8.33 2.58 1.60
N ASP A 33 8.81 3.81 1.38
CA ASP A 33 8.48 4.97 2.21
C ASP A 33 7.17 5.68 1.79
N GLY A 34 6.58 5.26 0.66
CA GLY A 34 5.36 5.77 0.07
C GLY A 34 5.56 6.91 -0.94
N TYR A 35 6.79 7.24 -1.34
CA TYR A 35 7.06 8.26 -2.37
C TYR A 35 7.39 7.64 -3.71
N LEU A 36 7.19 8.38 -4.80
CA LEU A 36 7.55 7.90 -6.13
C LEU A 36 9.08 7.83 -6.30
N PHE A 37 9.56 6.82 -7.04
CA PHE A 37 10.99 6.59 -7.33
C PHE A 37 11.65 7.81 -7.98
N THR A 38 10.91 8.55 -8.81
CA THR A 38 11.30 9.88 -9.25
C THR A 38 10.09 10.82 -9.19
N SER A 39 10.29 12.04 -8.70
CA SER A 39 9.25 13.08 -8.69
C SER A 39 8.88 13.59 -10.09
N SER A 40 9.63 13.18 -11.11
CA SER A 40 9.51 13.62 -12.51
C SER A 40 8.84 12.58 -13.43
N LEU A 41 8.47 11.42 -12.92
CA LEU A 41 7.72 10.43 -13.69
C LEU A 41 6.29 10.90 -13.87
N ASP A 42 5.86 11.01 -15.13
CA ASP A 42 4.44 11.14 -15.48
C ASP A 42 3.69 9.97 -14.83
N SER A 43 2.91 10.25 -13.78
CA SER A 43 1.99 9.30 -13.16
C SER A 43 1.06 8.65 -14.20
N ALA A 44 0.78 9.35 -15.30
CA ALA A 44 0.04 8.85 -16.45
C ALA A 44 0.63 7.57 -17.09
N LYS A 45 1.93 7.29 -16.90
CA LYS A 45 2.58 6.07 -17.44
C LYS A 45 2.31 4.82 -16.60
N PHE A 46 1.90 4.97 -15.34
CA PHE A 46 1.73 3.85 -14.40
C PHE A 46 0.26 3.57 -14.06
N GLY A 47 -0.68 4.17 -14.79
CA GLY A 47 -2.11 3.99 -14.53
C GLY A 47 -2.62 4.87 -13.38
N ASN A 48 -3.87 4.63 -12.98
CA ASN A 48 -4.51 5.37 -11.88
C ASN A 48 -4.25 4.64 -10.56
N ASP A 49 -3.38 5.20 -9.72
CA ASP A 49 -3.05 4.69 -8.38
C ASP A 49 -4.10 5.10 -7.33
N GLU A 50 -4.88 6.15 -7.57
CA GLU A 50 -5.88 6.71 -6.64
C GLU A 50 -6.99 5.73 -6.26
N THR A 51 -7.18 4.67 -7.05
CA THR A 51 -8.12 3.58 -6.71
C THR A 51 -7.70 2.87 -5.41
N PHE A 52 -6.40 2.68 -5.21
CA PHE A 52 -5.82 1.91 -4.09
C PHE A 52 -5.00 2.76 -3.11
N PHE A 53 -4.62 3.98 -3.49
CA PHE A 53 -3.78 4.85 -2.68
C PHE A 53 -4.42 6.23 -2.48
N HIS A 54 -4.39 6.70 -1.23
CA HIS A 54 -4.65 8.09 -0.89
C HIS A 54 -3.39 8.93 -1.11
N HIS A 55 -3.52 10.07 -1.80
CA HIS A 55 -2.44 11.03 -1.99
C HIS A 55 -2.46 12.08 -0.88
N THR A 56 -1.40 12.15 -0.10
CA THR A 56 -1.25 13.22 0.90
C THR A 56 -0.72 14.50 0.25
N GLN A 57 -0.87 15.63 0.95
CA GLN A 57 -0.38 16.93 0.47
C GLN A 57 1.16 16.98 0.29
N ASN A 58 1.92 16.16 1.02
CA ASN A 58 3.37 16.06 0.87
C ASN A 58 3.81 15.06 -0.23
N GLY A 59 2.87 14.51 -1.01
CA GLY A 59 3.17 13.62 -2.12
C GLY A 59 3.42 12.15 -1.72
N LYS A 60 3.03 11.75 -0.51
CA LYS A 60 3.07 10.35 -0.09
C LYS A 60 1.81 9.62 -0.56
N ARG A 61 1.97 8.38 -1.03
CA ARG A 61 0.90 7.44 -1.38
C ARG A 61 0.65 6.53 -0.19
N VAL A 62 -0.55 6.58 0.36
CA VAL A 62 -0.96 5.79 1.52
C VAL A 62 -1.95 4.72 1.08
N PRO A 63 -1.68 3.42 1.28
CA PRO A 63 -2.59 2.34 0.91
C PRO A 63 -3.98 2.47 1.55
N HIS A 64 -5.03 2.22 0.78
CA HIS A 64 -6.37 1.95 1.29
C HIS A 64 -6.45 0.51 1.83
N ALA A 65 -5.82 0.28 2.98
CA ALA A 65 -5.68 -1.06 3.57
C ALA A 65 -6.05 -1.09 5.05
N VAL A 66 -6.71 -2.17 5.47
CA VAL A 66 -6.89 -2.54 6.87
C VAL A 66 -6.43 -3.98 7.03
N ILE A 67 -5.51 -4.23 7.97
CA ILE A 67 -4.98 -5.57 8.21
C ILE A 67 -5.17 -5.92 9.67
N VAL A 68 -5.90 -7.00 9.93
CA VAL A 68 -6.30 -7.42 11.28
C VAL A 68 -5.79 -8.83 11.51
N ASP A 69 -4.99 -9.00 12.56
CA ASP A 69 -4.53 -10.29 13.03
C ASP A 69 -4.64 -10.33 14.56
N LEU A 70 -5.00 -11.50 15.11
CA LEU A 70 -5.02 -11.72 16.55
C LEU A 70 -3.66 -12.19 17.05
N GLU A 71 -2.75 -12.58 16.15
CA GLU A 71 -1.38 -12.92 16.47
C GLU A 71 -0.41 -11.80 16.05
N PRO A 72 0.37 -11.22 16.98
CA PRO A 72 1.20 -10.05 16.68
C PRO A 72 2.43 -10.37 15.83
N THR A 73 2.83 -11.64 15.73
CA THR A 73 4.07 -12.07 15.08
C THR A 73 4.13 -11.63 13.62
N VAL A 74 3.05 -11.89 12.87
CA VAL A 74 3.00 -11.67 11.42
C VAL A 74 2.88 -10.18 11.09
N ILE A 75 2.09 -9.44 11.88
CA ILE A 75 1.98 -7.99 11.75
C ILE A 75 3.32 -7.31 12.09
N GLY A 76 4.03 -7.79 13.11
CA GLY A 76 5.32 -7.23 13.53
C GLY A 76 6.42 -7.37 12.48
N GLU A 77 6.34 -8.38 11.61
CA GLU A 77 7.26 -8.59 10.49
C GLU A 77 6.96 -7.65 9.31
N MET A 78 5.73 -7.14 9.20
CA MET A 78 5.37 -6.16 8.17
C MET A 78 5.91 -4.77 8.49
N LYS A 79 7.05 -4.43 7.87
CA LYS A 79 7.67 -3.11 8.02
C LYS A 79 7.06 -2.09 7.06
N GLN A 80 6.50 -1.03 7.64
CA GLN A 80 6.41 0.36 7.16
C GLN A 80 5.37 0.83 6.13
N THR A 81 4.60 -0.02 5.45
CA THR A 81 3.75 0.51 4.36
C THR A 81 2.27 0.72 4.70
N ILE A 82 1.74 0.13 5.77
CA ILE A 82 0.28 0.08 5.97
C ILE A 82 -0.08 0.62 7.35
N LEU A 83 -0.88 1.69 7.38
CA LEU A 83 -1.43 2.25 8.60
C LEU A 83 -2.41 1.22 9.17
N ILE A 84 -2.02 0.52 10.23
CA ILE A 84 -2.92 -0.32 11.01
C ILE A 84 -3.55 0.60 12.06
N MET A 85 -4.84 0.88 11.92
CA MET A 85 -5.65 1.45 13.00
C MET A 85 -6.13 0.36 13.94
#